data_AF-D3BI23-F1
#
_entry.id   AF-D3BI23-F1
#
_cell.length_a   1.000
_cell.length_b   1.000
_cell.length_c   1.000
_cell.angle_alpha   90.00
_cell.angle_beta   90.00
_cell.angle_gamma   90.00
#
_symmetry.space_group_name_H-M   'P 1'
#
loop_
_entity.id
_entity.type
_entity.pdbx_description
1 polymer ?
#
loop_
_entity_poly.entity_id
_entity_poly.type
_entity_poly.pdbx_seq_one_letter_code
_entity_poly.pdbx_strand_id
1 'polypeptide(L)'
;MDERSHLLGDINVEESNLRDNIENVRENRESASPNSTYDNYNSVPMSSSVSPLDDSIETVIATELQYTYWFMKKRQWSRLQRGTFTNEKRGFSILWFAFFLAAYGAYLFLQIYHFQRTDRNCFRAPTTCIYEGPLVDGRPHGIGTWMDTSYQGELLSGYWEDGIPIGPFESMENDTRSLLVNLRIVYGTNGGGKSWLDRVPLHTGVAAVECCVSGNFFKGYPKVSMIKGPDLCSCKKCSCIKKLFENRSYKHSDDDKTLTSIVVSVDRKMDTLLVSGHKSKLLKQGKVEIELISKDKKSLVLDNNWISSQTSEVFAQFLALGHFPNHIKPFVFNWPSSTSSLLYWCAHSIASDNDNHRDLQKFIESLGNAGIRNLHIMCHSMGTRFLLRSFSKVKKAFGKRMVLSPNVSFNNIPNVPEQQQRQHESKISLTNLIFLNPDYEIETFKNDYDELRNYCPRITVYADHRDMAIKMAFKMLQKQNLGNNINPISDDYGRSLDVDIIDTGDLDSNMSERHHSFFNINRLMVDDLHDLIVTGKRAEERTSRLKKVNDVYRFSILPSSVVVV
;
A
#
# COMPACT_ATOMS: atom_id res chain seq x y z
N MET A 1 -33.40 0.93 -18.32
CA MET A 1 -33.42 0.59 -19.75
C MET A 1 -31.98 0.74 -20.22
N ASP A 2 -31.30 -0.40 -20.38
CA ASP A 2 -29.87 -0.52 -20.63
C ASP A 2 -29.60 -0.91 -22.09
N GLU A 3 -28.73 -0.16 -22.77
CA GLU A 3 -28.13 -0.54 -24.06
C GLU A 3 -26.68 -0.97 -23.84
N ARG A 4 -26.43 -2.25 -23.53
CA ARG A 4 -25.08 -2.85 -23.54
C ARG A 4 -25.02 -4.34 -23.90
N SER A 5 -26.03 -4.88 -24.58
CA SER A 5 -26.16 -6.33 -24.84
C SER A 5 -25.79 -6.84 -26.24
N HIS A 6 -25.13 -6.06 -27.11
CA HIS A 6 -24.97 -6.44 -28.54
C HIS A 6 -23.54 -6.73 -29.05
N LEU A 7 -22.54 -6.99 -28.20
CA LEU A 7 -21.15 -7.22 -28.68
C LEU A 7 -20.46 -8.48 -28.11
N LEU A 8 -21.14 -9.63 -28.07
CA LEU A 8 -20.57 -10.91 -27.63
C LEU A 8 -20.79 -12.08 -28.61
N GLY A 9 -20.81 -11.81 -29.92
CA GLY A 9 -21.06 -12.82 -30.96
C GLY A 9 -19.83 -13.54 -31.54
N ASP A 10 -18.66 -12.90 -31.60
CA ASP A 10 -17.65 -13.29 -32.61
C ASP A 10 -16.32 -13.85 -32.06
N ILE A 11 -16.21 -14.22 -30.78
CA ILE A 11 -14.92 -14.63 -30.17
C ILE A 11 -14.61 -16.14 -30.33
N ASN A 12 -15.61 -16.99 -30.60
CA ASN A 12 -15.43 -18.45 -30.54
C ASN A 12 -14.77 -19.11 -31.77
N VAL A 13 -14.46 -18.38 -32.84
CA VAL A 13 -13.89 -18.95 -34.09
C VAL A 13 -12.37 -18.82 -34.17
N GLU A 14 -11.74 -17.92 -33.40
CA GLU A 14 -10.28 -17.77 -33.39
C GLU A 14 -9.55 -18.75 -32.44
N GLU A 15 -10.23 -19.30 -31.42
CA GLU A 15 -9.62 -20.22 -30.45
C GLU A 15 -9.33 -21.63 -31.01
N SER A 16 -10.04 -22.09 -32.04
CA SER A 16 -9.81 -23.42 -32.63
C SER A 16 -8.54 -23.45 -33.50
N ASN A 17 -8.26 -22.38 -34.25
CA ASN A 17 -7.10 -22.31 -35.14
C ASN A 17 -5.76 -22.13 -34.39
N LEU A 18 -5.80 -21.71 -33.12
CA LEU A 18 -4.60 -21.53 -32.30
C LEU A 18 -4.12 -22.84 -31.66
N ARG A 19 -5.00 -23.83 -31.46
CA ARG A 19 -4.64 -25.12 -30.87
C ARG A 19 -3.91 -26.03 -31.85
N ASP A 20 -4.32 -26.06 -33.11
CA ASP A 20 -3.73 -26.94 -34.14
C ASP A 20 -2.30 -26.52 -34.54
N ASN A 21 -1.94 -25.25 -34.34
CA ASN A 21 -0.59 -24.74 -34.61
C ASN A 21 0.43 -25.06 -33.51
N ILE A 22 -0.03 -25.38 -32.29
CA ILE A 22 0.86 -25.65 -31.14
C ILE A 22 1.30 -27.13 -31.11
N GLU A 23 0.50 -28.05 -31.65
CA GLU A 23 0.89 -29.48 -31.74
C GLU A 23 1.94 -29.73 -32.82
N ASN A 24 1.89 -29.05 -33.97
CA ASN A 24 2.88 -29.20 -35.05
C ASN A 24 4.31 -28.70 -34.72
N VAL A 25 4.45 -27.82 -33.72
CA VAL A 25 5.78 -27.30 -33.30
C VAL A 25 6.48 -28.23 -32.31
N ARG A 26 5.74 -29.14 -31.65
CA ARG A 26 6.31 -30.09 -30.68
C ARG A 26 6.96 -31.31 -31.33
N GLU A 27 6.47 -31.78 -32.48
CA GLU A 27 7.04 -32.98 -33.14
C GLU A 27 8.39 -32.73 -33.83
N ASN A 28 8.75 -31.48 -34.14
CA ASN A 28 10.00 -31.16 -34.83
C ASN A 28 11.23 -30.96 -33.92
N ARG A 29 11.10 -31.16 -32.59
CA ARG A 29 12.21 -30.91 -31.63
C ARG A 29 12.92 -32.16 -31.11
N GLU A 30 12.53 -33.38 -31.51
CA GLU A 30 13.11 -34.62 -30.98
C GLU A 30 14.14 -35.31 -31.89
N SER A 31 14.66 -34.65 -32.94
CA SER A 31 15.63 -35.26 -33.87
C SER A 31 16.90 -34.43 -34.11
N ALA A 32 17.78 -34.33 -33.10
CA ALA A 32 19.20 -34.03 -33.36
C ALA A 32 20.11 -34.49 -32.20
N SER A 33 20.96 -35.49 -32.46
CA SER A 33 22.03 -35.98 -31.59
C SER A 33 23.42 -35.48 -32.06
N PRO A 34 24.49 -35.60 -31.25
CA PRO A 34 25.65 -34.68 -31.25
C PRO A 34 26.93 -35.29 -31.85
N ASN A 35 27.93 -34.45 -32.22
CA ASN A 35 29.32 -34.87 -32.40
C ASN A 35 30.37 -33.73 -32.23
N SER A 36 31.39 -34.03 -31.41
CA SER A 36 32.85 -33.68 -31.39
C SER A 36 33.38 -32.39 -32.06
N THR A 37 34.43 -31.68 -31.58
CA THR A 37 35.81 -32.14 -31.28
C THR A 37 36.66 -30.99 -30.64
N TYR A 38 37.81 -31.37 -30.07
CA TYR A 38 38.80 -30.66 -29.24
C TYR A 38 39.81 -29.70 -29.95
N ASP A 39 40.56 -28.94 -29.10
CA ASP A 39 41.86 -28.24 -29.27
C ASP A 39 41.89 -26.88 -30.01
N ASN A 40 42.62 -25.83 -29.61
CA ASN A 40 44.00 -25.80 -29.09
C ASN A 40 44.38 -24.47 -28.36
N TYR A 41 45.38 -24.52 -27.47
CA TYR A 41 46.00 -23.40 -26.73
C TYR A 41 47.08 -22.64 -27.55
N ASN A 42 47.28 -21.33 -27.30
CA ASN A 42 48.61 -20.68 -27.33
C ASN A 42 48.67 -19.27 -26.66
N SER A 43 49.53 -19.20 -25.63
CA SER A 43 50.41 -18.13 -25.07
C SER A 43 50.20 -16.61 -25.28
N VAL A 44 50.35 -15.90 -24.14
CA VAL A 44 50.37 -14.44 -23.84
C VAL A 44 51.71 -13.76 -24.22
N PRO A 45 51.81 -12.41 -24.35
CA PRO A 45 52.45 -11.62 -23.28
C PRO A 45 51.80 -10.24 -22.97
N MET A 46 51.94 -9.80 -21.71
CA MET A 46 51.58 -8.48 -21.18
C MET A 46 52.41 -7.35 -21.81
N SER A 47 51.78 -6.22 -22.17
CA SER A 47 52.11 -4.87 -21.66
C SER A 47 51.28 -3.78 -22.35
N SER A 48 51.15 -2.65 -21.65
CA SER A 48 50.70 -1.32 -22.09
C SER A 48 49.18 -1.03 -22.10
N SER A 49 48.83 -0.21 -21.11
CA SER A 49 47.69 0.70 -21.05
C SER A 49 47.40 1.38 -22.39
N VAL A 50 46.28 1.02 -23.01
CA VAL A 50 45.60 1.83 -24.02
C VAL A 50 44.10 1.64 -23.80
N SER A 51 43.40 2.74 -23.54
CA SER A 51 41.94 2.78 -23.54
C SER A 51 41.41 2.49 -24.96
N PRO A 52 40.40 1.61 -25.12
CA PRO A 52 39.51 1.69 -26.25
C PRO A 52 38.10 2.00 -25.74
N LEU A 53 37.80 3.30 -25.67
CA LEU A 53 36.51 3.79 -26.15
C LEU A 53 36.51 3.54 -27.67
N ASP A 54 35.33 3.19 -28.18
CA ASP A 54 35.02 2.69 -29.52
C ASP A 54 35.14 1.17 -29.72
N ASP A 55 34.03 0.61 -30.20
CA ASP A 55 33.83 -0.73 -30.76
C ASP A 55 33.43 -1.91 -29.85
N SER A 56 32.56 -1.68 -28.86
CA SER A 56 31.67 -2.78 -28.40
C SER A 56 30.29 -2.36 -27.84
N ILE A 57 29.83 -1.14 -28.12
CA ILE A 57 28.41 -0.75 -27.97
C ILE A 57 27.72 -0.98 -29.31
N GLU A 58 27.93 -2.15 -29.90
CA GLU A 58 27.12 -2.60 -31.04
C GLU A 58 25.83 -3.20 -30.48
N THR A 59 24.78 -2.37 -30.50
CA THR A 59 23.45 -2.79 -30.93
C THR A 59 22.87 -4.08 -30.33
N VAL A 60 22.63 -4.09 -29.02
CA VAL A 60 21.53 -4.89 -28.40
C VAL A 60 20.17 -4.16 -28.58
N ILE A 61 20.13 -3.15 -29.46
CA ILE A 61 19.06 -2.16 -29.54
C ILE A 61 18.06 -2.57 -30.63
N ALA A 62 17.00 -3.29 -30.26
CA ALA A 62 15.61 -3.01 -30.65
C ALA A 62 14.66 -4.21 -30.50
N THR A 63 15.10 -5.44 -30.79
CA THR A 63 14.18 -6.59 -30.89
C THR A 63 13.82 -7.19 -29.53
N GLU A 64 14.78 -7.30 -28.61
CA GLU A 64 14.58 -7.99 -27.32
C GLU A 64 13.78 -7.14 -26.30
N LEU A 65 13.98 -5.82 -26.31
CA LEU A 65 13.26 -4.87 -25.44
C LEU A 65 11.95 -4.34 -26.03
N GLN A 66 11.57 -4.77 -27.24
CA GLN A 66 10.40 -4.24 -27.95
C GLN A 66 9.10 -4.41 -27.14
N TYR A 67 8.93 -5.56 -26.49
CA TYR A 67 7.79 -5.85 -25.64
C TYR A 67 7.71 -4.88 -24.45
N THR A 68 8.82 -4.73 -23.71
CA THR A 68 8.91 -3.81 -22.57
C THR A 68 8.68 -2.37 -23.00
N TYR A 69 9.25 -1.96 -24.14
CA TYR A 69 9.04 -0.63 -24.69
C TYR A 69 7.56 -0.34 -24.91
N TRP A 70 6.83 -1.20 -25.62
CA TRP A 70 5.40 -0.99 -25.86
C TRP A 70 4.56 -1.08 -24.59
N PHE A 71 4.95 -1.94 -23.65
CA PHE A 71 4.30 -2.02 -22.34
C PHE A 71 4.45 -0.70 -21.56
N MET A 72 5.66 -0.14 -21.51
CA MET A 72 5.94 1.14 -20.85
C MET A 72 5.23 2.30 -21.56
N LYS A 73 5.24 2.35 -22.89
CA LYS A 73 4.46 3.35 -23.65
C LYS A 73 2.96 3.25 -23.40
N LYS A 74 2.40 2.04 -23.33
CA LYS A 74 0.98 1.84 -22.99
C LYS A 74 0.66 2.35 -21.57
N ARG A 75 1.57 2.17 -20.61
CA ARG A 75 1.42 2.71 -19.25
C ARG A 75 1.41 4.24 -19.25
N GLN A 76 2.35 4.88 -19.95
CA GLN A 76 2.40 6.34 -20.10
C GLN A 76 1.12 6.88 -20.77
N TRP A 77 0.72 6.31 -21.90
CA TRP A 77 -0.49 6.73 -22.63
C TRP A 77 -1.77 6.56 -21.80
N SER A 78 -1.87 5.49 -21.03
CA SER A 78 -2.99 5.28 -20.12
C SER A 78 -3.10 6.37 -19.04
N ARG A 79 -2.00 7.04 -18.65
CA ARG A 79 -2.05 8.16 -17.68
C ARG A 79 -2.50 9.44 -18.36
N LEU A 80 -1.95 9.73 -19.54
CA LEU A 80 -2.29 10.91 -20.34
C LEU A 80 -3.80 11.00 -20.62
N GLN A 81 -4.43 9.88 -20.98
CA GLN A 81 -5.87 9.83 -21.29
C GLN A 81 -6.78 10.03 -20.07
N ARG A 82 -6.30 9.74 -18.86
CA ARG A 82 -7.14 9.75 -17.65
C ARG A 82 -7.36 11.16 -17.09
N GLY A 83 -6.52 12.13 -17.46
CA GLY A 83 -6.57 13.50 -16.93
C GLY A 83 -6.12 13.60 -15.47
N THR A 84 -5.81 14.81 -15.02
CA THR A 84 -5.37 15.12 -13.66
C THR A 84 -6.51 15.72 -12.85
N PHE A 85 -6.51 15.50 -11.52
CA PHE A 85 -7.52 16.09 -10.63
C PHE A 85 -7.48 17.63 -10.58
N THR A 86 -6.35 18.24 -10.97
CA THR A 86 -6.18 19.70 -11.05
C THR A 86 -6.86 20.34 -12.24
N ASN A 87 -7.28 19.55 -13.23
CA ASN A 87 -8.15 20.05 -14.30
C ASN A 87 -9.60 19.95 -13.82
N GLU A 88 -9.99 20.92 -12.98
CA GLU A 88 -11.39 21.33 -12.94
C GLU A 88 -11.87 21.46 -14.39
N LYS A 89 -13.05 20.91 -14.67
CA LYS A 89 -13.71 21.11 -15.95
C LYS A 89 -13.98 22.60 -16.11
N ARG A 90 -13.00 23.35 -16.61
CA ARG A 90 -13.25 24.55 -17.37
C ARG A 90 -14.05 24.07 -18.57
N GLY A 91 -15.36 24.07 -18.43
CA GLY A 91 -16.26 23.81 -19.54
C GLY A 91 -15.78 24.69 -20.67
N PHE A 92 -15.27 24.06 -21.72
CA PHE A 92 -14.80 24.79 -22.88
C PHE A 92 -16.05 25.35 -23.53
N SER A 93 -16.33 26.63 -23.28
CA SER A 93 -17.52 27.29 -23.80
C SER A 93 -17.57 27.07 -25.31
N ILE A 94 -18.75 26.75 -25.86
CA ILE A 94 -18.96 26.61 -27.30
C ILE A 94 -18.47 27.87 -28.05
N LEU A 95 -18.56 29.04 -27.43
CA LEU A 95 -18.02 30.29 -27.97
C LEU A 95 -16.49 30.26 -28.09
N TRP A 96 -15.79 29.73 -27.08
CA TRP A 96 -14.35 29.54 -27.15
C TRP A 96 -13.98 28.47 -28.19
N PHE A 97 -14.74 27.39 -28.29
CA PHE A 97 -14.54 26.39 -29.35
C PHE A 97 -14.67 26.97 -30.75
N ALA A 98 -15.72 27.74 -31.00
CA ALA A 98 -15.92 28.42 -32.29
C ALA A 98 -14.79 29.42 -32.58
N PHE A 99 -14.35 30.19 -31.58
CA PHE A 99 -13.23 31.11 -31.71
C PHE A 99 -11.92 30.39 -32.06
N PHE A 100 -11.59 29.32 -31.33
CA PHE A 100 -10.39 28.52 -31.60
C PHE A 100 -10.45 27.84 -32.97
N LEU A 101 -11.62 27.36 -33.39
CA LEU A 101 -11.80 26.78 -34.72
C LEU A 101 -11.58 27.83 -35.83
N ALA A 102 -12.11 29.04 -35.65
CA ALA A 102 -11.91 30.15 -36.59
C ALA A 102 -10.44 30.60 -36.63
N ALA A 103 -9.80 30.75 -35.46
CA ALA A 103 -8.39 31.10 -35.35
C ALA A 103 -7.49 30.02 -35.97
N TYR A 104 -7.81 28.74 -35.77
CA TYR A 104 -7.10 27.62 -36.37
C TYR A 104 -7.31 27.57 -37.90
N GLY A 105 -8.51 27.86 -38.38
CA GLY A 105 -8.79 28.00 -39.81
C GLY A 105 -7.99 29.14 -40.45
N ALA A 106 -7.92 30.31 -39.80
CA ALA A 106 -7.08 31.43 -40.25
C ALA A 106 -5.59 31.08 -40.22
N TYR A 107 -5.13 30.37 -39.19
CA TYR A 107 -3.76 29.87 -39.10
C TYR A 107 -3.43 28.91 -40.26
N LEU A 108 -4.28 27.92 -40.54
CA LEU A 108 -4.09 27.00 -41.67
C LEU A 108 -4.11 27.75 -43.00
N PHE A 109 -5.00 28.72 -43.17
CA PHE A 109 -5.05 29.57 -44.36
C PHE A 109 -3.72 30.33 -44.55
N LEU A 110 -3.20 30.95 -43.50
CA LEU A 110 -1.90 31.63 -43.55
C LEU A 110 -0.74 30.66 -43.82
N GLN A 111 -0.79 29.45 -43.25
CA GLN A 111 0.23 28.42 -43.42
C GLN A 111 0.25 27.84 -44.85
N ILE A 112 -0.92 27.71 -45.49
CA ILE A 112 -1.06 27.18 -46.85
C ILE A 112 -0.71 28.25 -47.90
N TYR A 113 -1.16 29.48 -47.70
CA TYR A 113 -1.13 30.51 -48.75
C TYR A 113 -0.05 31.58 -48.58
N HIS A 114 0.48 31.78 -47.37
CA HIS A 114 1.34 32.94 -47.08
C HIS A 114 2.71 32.61 -46.51
N PHE A 115 2.89 31.46 -45.85
CA PHE A 115 4.17 31.07 -45.27
C PHE A 115 4.84 29.96 -46.07
N GLN A 116 5.99 30.26 -46.70
CA GLN A 116 6.90 29.22 -47.16
C GLN A 116 7.50 28.52 -45.94
N ARG A 117 7.21 27.22 -45.81
CA ARG A 117 7.71 26.34 -44.77
C ARG A 117 9.22 26.23 -44.89
N THR A 118 9.96 26.99 -44.09
CA THR A 118 11.34 26.67 -43.79
C THR A 118 11.30 25.51 -42.81
N ASP A 119 11.59 24.29 -43.30
CA ASP A 119 11.85 23.15 -42.44
C ASP A 119 13.11 23.45 -41.63
N ARG A 120 12.95 24.18 -40.53
CA ARG A 120 13.90 24.09 -39.44
C ARG A 120 13.78 22.67 -38.94
N ASN A 121 14.77 21.85 -39.26
CA ASN A 121 15.10 20.66 -38.51
C ASN A 121 15.27 21.10 -37.05
N CYS A 122 14.17 21.09 -36.30
CA CYS A 122 14.18 21.10 -34.86
C CYS A 122 14.80 19.76 -34.49
N PHE A 123 16.13 19.70 -34.46
CA PHE A 123 16.90 18.61 -33.90
C PHE A 123 16.52 18.50 -32.42
N ARG A 124 15.38 17.87 -32.14
CA ARG A 124 15.15 17.26 -30.84
C ARG A 124 16.18 16.15 -30.75
N ALA A 125 16.94 16.16 -29.67
CA ALA A 125 17.86 15.06 -29.37
C ALA A 125 17.12 13.72 -29.55
N PRO A 126 17.75 12.71 -30.16
CA PRO A 126 17.12 11.41 -30.33
C PRO A 126 16.68 10.90 -28.95
N THR A 127 15.39 10.61 -28.81
CA THR A 127 14.87 10.04 -27.57
C THR A 127 15.31 8.58 -27.50
N THR A 128 16.02 8.23 -26.45
CA THR A 128 16.54 6.89 -26.20
C THR A 128 15.78 6.22 -25.05
N CYS A 129 15.57 4.92 -25.16
CA CYS A 129 15.09 4.08 -24.07
C CYS A 129 16.20 3.12 -23.68
N ILE A 130 16.58 3.14 -22.41
CA ILE A 130 17.69 2.37 -21.86
C ILE A 130 17.17 1.54 -20.69
N TYR A 131 17.56 0.28 -20.64
CA TYR A 131 17.32 -0.58 -19.48
C TYR A 131 18.66 -0.98 -18.87
N GLU A 132 18.81 -0.75 -17.58
CA GLU A 132 19.96 -1.18 -16.78
C GLU A 132 19.51 -2.25 -15.79
N GLY A 133 19.89 -3.51 -16.02
CA GLY A 133 19.52 -4.62 -15.14
C GLY A 133 19.76 -5.98 -15.78
N PRO A 134 19.48 -7.07 -15.06
CA PRO A 134 19.57 -8.42 -15.59
C PRO A 134 18.53 -8.64 -16.70
N LEU A 135 18.92 -9.41 -17.71
CA LEU A 135 18.04 -9.87 -18.78
C LEU A 135 17.94 -11.40 -18.72
N VAL A 136 16.73 -11.92 -18.91
CA VAL A 136 16.46 -13.36 -19.13
C VAL A 136 15.70 -13.46 -20.44
N ASP A 137 16.23 -14.22 -21.40
CA ASP A 137 15.69 -14.34 -22.77
C ASP A 137 15.46 -12.98 -23.44
N GLY A 138 16.40 -12.04 -23.25
CA GLY A 138 16.34 -10.68 -23.79
C GLY A 138 15.34 -9.76 -23.07
N ARG A 139 14.65 -10.24 -22.05
CA ARG A 139 13.63 -9.48 -21.31
C ARG A 139 14.16 -9.01 -19.94
N PRO A 140 13.85 -7.77 -19.53
CA PRO A 140 14.07 -7.28 -18.17
C PRO A 140 13.59 -8.26 -17.11
N HIS A 141 14.51 -8.66 -16.23
CA HIS A 141 14.24 -9.59 -15.14
C HIS A 141 15.06 -9.22 -13.90
N GLY A 142 14.47 -9.36 -12.72
CA GLY A 142 15.11 -8.96 -11.47
C GLY A 142 15.15 -7.45 -11.27
N ILE A 143 16.11 -6.96 -10.49
CA ILE A 143 16.19 -5.53 -10.16
C ILE A 143 16.80 -4.77 -11.33
N GLY A 144 16.12 -3.73 -11.80
CA GLY A 144 16.65 -2.88 -12.86
C GLY A 144 15.93 -1.55 -12.98
N THR A 145 16.54 -0.68 -13.79
CA THR A 145 16.09 0.67 -14.04
C THR A 145 15.77 0.85 -15.52
N TRP A 146 14.56 1.32 -15.81
CA TRP A 146 14.14 1.76 -17.14
C TRP A 146 14.25 3.28 -17.21
N MET A 147 14.92 3.78 -18.25
CA MET A 147 15.11 5.19 -18.53
C MET A 147 14.59 5.50 -19.92
N ASP A 148 13.55 6.32 -20.01
CA ASP A 148 13.04 6.85 -21.26
C ASP A 148 13.29 8.36 -21.29
N THR A 149 14.20 8.81 -22.16
CA THR A 149 14.62 10.22 -22.24
C THR A 149 13.65 11.09 -23.04
N SER A 150 12.53 10.52 -23.53
CA SER A 150 11.50 11.33 -24.18
C SER A 150 10.86 12.31 -23.21
N TYR A 151 10.29 13.40 -23.75
CA TYR A 151 9.64 14.44 -22.96
C TYR A 151 8.52 13.86 -22.07
N GLN A 152 7.72 12.95 -22.62
CA GLN A 152 6.69 12.19 -21.88
C GLN A 152 7.20 10.85 -21.35
N GLY A 153 8.52 10.74 -21.22
CA GLY A 153 9.19 9.54 -20.74
C GLY A 153 8.98 9.31 -19.25
N GLU A 154 9.43 8.14 -18.80
CA GLU A 154 9.33 7.68 -17.43
C GLU A 154 10.66 7.07 -17.02
N LEU A 155 11.14 7.45 -15.84
CA LEU A 155 12.21 6.79 -15.12
C LEU A 155 11.59 5.82 -14.12
N LEU A 156 11.77 4.51 -14.31
CA LEU A 156 11.21 3.48 -13.41
C LEU A 156 12.33 2.62 -12.84
N SER A 157 12.40 2.51 -11.51
CA SER A 157 13.34 1.64 -10.81
C SER A 157 12.60 0.64 -9.94
N GLY A 158 12.92 -0.64 -10.07
CA GLY A 158 12.29 -1.68 -9.27
C GLY A 158 12.53 -3.09 -9.79
N TYR A 159 11.62 -3.99 -9.44
CA TYR A 159 11.69 -5.39 -9.84
C TYR A 159 10.98 -5.62 -11.18
N TRP A 160 11.59 -6.43 -12.04
CA TRP A 160 11.12 -6.78 -13.38
C TRP A 160 10.95 -8.29 -13.49
N GLU A 161 9.95 -8.72 -14.23
CA GLU A 161 9.70 -10.13 -14.56
C GLU A 161 9.11 -10.19 -15.96
N ASP A 162 9.75 -10.96 -16.84
CA ASP A 162 9.36 -11.16 -18.24
C ASP A 162 9.14 -9.85 -19.03
N GLY A 163 9.90 -8.81 -18.69
CA GLY A 163 9.81 -7.50 -19.33
C GLY A 163 8.76 -6.57 -18.73
N ILE A 164 8.12 -6.96 -17.63
CA ILE A 164 7.06 -6.19 -16.94
C ILE A 164 7.59 -5.73 -15.56
N PRO A 165 7.45 -4.45 -15.19
CA PRO A 165 7.73 -3.99 -13.85
C PRO A 165 6.65 -4.52 -12.88
N ILE A 166 7.09 -5.25 -11.86
CA ILE A 166 6.24 -5.77 -10.79
C ILE A 166 6.61 -5.04 -9.51
N GLY A 167 5.61 -4.57 -8.77
CA GLY A 167 5.82 -3.92 -7.48
C GLY A 167 6.72 -4.76 -6.56
N PRO A 168 7.45 -4.19 -5.59
CA PRO A 168 7.57 -2.76 -5.37
C PRO A 168 8.48 -2.10 -6.42
N PHE A 169 8.09 -0.90 -6.87
CA PHE A 169 8.88 -0.06 -7.77
C PHE A 169 8.54 1.41 -7.57
N GLU A 170 9.45 2.29 -7.99
CA GLU A 170 9.25 3.74 -8.04
C GLU A 170 9.32 4.20 -9.49
N SER A 171 8.49 5.17 -9.83
CA SER A 171 8.37 5.71 -11.18
C SER A 171 8.26 7.23 -11.13
N MET A 172 9.01 7.92 -11.99
CA MET A 172 8.97 9.37 -12.14
C MET A 172 8.71 9.72 -13.60
N GLU A 173 7.67 10.52 -13.86
CA GLU A 173 7.39 11.04 -15.20
C GLU A 173 8.25 12.28 -15.50
N ASN A 174 8.88 12.34 -16.67
CA ASN A 174 9.83 13.40 -17.00
C ASN A 174 9.19 14.79 -17.13
N ASP A 175 8.02 14.88 -17.75
CA ASP A 175 7.30 16.14 -18.01
C ASP A 175 6.78 16.75 -16.69
N THR A 176 5.86 16.03 -16.05
CA THR A 176 5.16 16.54 -14.87
C THR A 176 5.96 16.39 -13.58
N ARG A 177 7.07 15.64 -13.60
CA ARG A 177 7.83 15.21 -12.41
C ARG A 177 6.96 14.52 -11.37
N SER A 178 5.85 13.91 -11.81
CA SER A 178 4.97 13.17 -10.92
C SER A 178 5.66 11.89 -10.47
N LEU A 179 5.70 11.68 -9.16
CA LEU A 179 6.28 10.50 -8.54
C LEU A 179 5.17 9.50 -8.24
N LEU A 180 5.32 8.28 -8.74
CA LEU A 180 4.47 7.14 -8.47
C LEU A 180 5.26 6.08 -7.71
N VAL A 181 4.61 5.48 -6.71
CA VAL A 181 5.19 4.39 -5.91
C VAL A 181 4.24 3.21 -5.98
N ASN A 182 4.77 2.04 -6.32
CA ASN A 182 4.05 0.78 -6.27
C ASN A 182 4.47 -0.01 -5.02
N LEU A 183 3.48 -0.39 -4.20
CA LEU A 183 3.68 -1.16 -2.97
C LEU A 183 2.93 -2.49 -3.04
N ARG A 184 3.45 -3.52 -2.36
CA ARG A 184 2.72 -4.77 -2.15
C ARG A 184 1.95 -4.73 -0.83
N ILE A 185 0.71 -5.18 -0.84
CA ILE A 185 -0.16 -5.28 0.33
C ILE A 185 -0.73 -6.69 0.41
N VAL A 186 -0.59 -7.33 1.58
CA VAL A 186 -1.24 -8.61 1.84
C VAL A 186 -2.69 -8.32 2.22
N TYR A 187 -3.64 -8.99 1.58
CA TYR A 187 -5.05 -8.80 1.90
C TYR A 187 -5.75 -10.12 2.24
N GLY A 188 -6.74 -10.02 3.11
CA GLY A 188 -7.78 -11.04 3.31
C GLY A 188 -9.12 -10.43 2.92
N THR A 189 -9.94 -11.14 2.15
CA THR A 189 -11.27 -10.67 1.76
C THR A 189 -12.32 -11.75 1.95
N ASN A 190 -13.45 -11.40 2.53
CA ASN A 190 -14.67 -12.21 2.51
C ASN A 190 -15.85 -11.44 1.86
N GLY A 191 -15.57 -10.25 1.32
CA GLY A 191 -16.43 -9.53 0.38
C GLY A 191 -16.05 -9.84 -1.06
N GLY A 192 -17.04 -9.87 -1.97
CA GLY A 192 -16.78 -10.05 -3.41
C GLY A 192 -17.74 -10.99 -4.16
N GLY A 193 -18.90 -11.36 -3.60
CA GLY A 193 -19.92 -12.05 -4.38
C GLY A 193 -20.56 -11.16 -5.46
N LYS A 194 -21.35 -11.74 -6.38
CA LYS A 194 -22.00 -11.01 -7.49
C LYS A 194 -22.91 -9.88 -7.00
N SER A 195 -23.41 -10.00 -5.76
CA SER A 195 -24.09 -8.96 -5.00
C SER A 195 -23.27 -8.54 -3.77
N TRP A 196 -23.45 -7.31 -3.30
CA TRP A 196 -22.89 -6.82 -2.02
C TRP A 196 -23.42 -7.58 -0.79
N LEU A 197 -24.50 -8.35 -0.96
CA LEU A 197 -25.08 -9.25 0.05
C LEU A 197 -24.49 -10.67 0.00
N ASP A 198 -23.82 -11.04 -1.09
CA ASP A 198 -23.27 -12.37 -1.27
C ASP A 198 -21.92 -12.46 -0.54
N ARG A 199 -21.95 -13.11 0.61
CA ARG A 199 -20.75 -13.44 1.37
C ARG A 199 -19.98 -14.56 0.66
N VAL A 200 -18.68 -14.35 0.51
CA VAL A 200 -17.75 -15.42 0.12
C VAL A 200 -16.91 -15.84 1.33
N PRO A 201 -16.50 -17.12 1.43
CA PRO A 201 -15.55 -17.53 2.45
C PRO A 201 -14.24 -16.73 2.36
N LEU A 202 -13.46 -16.71 3.44
CA LEU A 202 -12.18 -15.98 3.49
C LEU A 202 -11.24 -16.38 2.35
N HIS A 203 -10.86 -15.42 1.53
CA HIS A 203 -9.77 -15.52 0.57
C HIS A 203 -8.58 -14.68 1.02
N THR A 204 -7.37 -15.07 0.62
CA THR A 204 -6.14 -14.32 0.91
C THR A 204 -5.29 -14.16 -0.35
N GLY A 205 -4.54 -13.08 -0.43
CA GLY A 205 -3.64 -12.83 -1.56
C GLY A 205 -2.69 -11.66 -1.32
N VAL A 206 -1.97 -11.28 -2.37
CA VAL A 206 -1.10 -10.11 -2.41
C VAL A 206 -1.48 -9.26 -3.61
N ALA A 207 -1.73 -7.98 -3.36
CA ALA A 207 -1.98 -6.98 -4.38
C ALA A 207 -0.80 -6.00 -4.45
N ALA A 208 -0.40 -5.63 -5.66
CA ALA A 208 0.40 -4.45 -5.93
C ALA A 208 -0.53 -3.25 -6.11
N VAL A 209 -0.19 -2.11 -5.51
CA VAL A 209 -0.97 -0.88 -5.65
C VAL A 209 -0.03 0.26 -6.02
N GLU A 210 -0.29 0.88 -7.16
CA GLU A 210 0.45 2.03 -7.68
C GLU A 210 -0.25 3.33 -7.24
N CYS A 211 0.46 4.18 -6.50
CA CYS A 211 -0.04 5.40 -5.88
C CYS A 211 0.72 6.63 -6.38
N CYS A 212 0.04 7.77 -6.47
CA CYS A 212 0.69 9.05 -6.81
C CYS A 212 1.15 9.72 -5.52
N VAL A 213 2.44 10.00 -5.37
CA VAL A 213 3.03 10.51 -4.12
C VAL A 213 3.40 12.00 -4.24
N SER A 214 3.76 12.45 -5.43
CA SER A 214 4.10 13.86 -5.70
C SER A 214 3.70 14.25 -7.12
N GLY A 215 3.57 15.55 -7.38
CA GLY A 215 3.18 16.12 -8.67
C GLY A 215 1.68 16.01 -8.93
N ASN A 216 1.31 15.55 -10.12
CA ASN A 216 -0.08 15.45 -10.52
C ASN A 216 -0.74 14.17 -9.99
N PHE A 217 -1.91 14.33 -9.37
CA PHE A 217 -2.77 13.20 -9.04
C PHE A 217 -3.59 12.82 -10.28
N PHE A 218 -3.34 11.64 -10.82
CA PHE A 218 -4.03 11.13 -12.00
C PHE A 218 -5.37 10.50 -11.63
N LYS A 219 -6.40 10.71 -12.46
CA LYS A 219 -7.70 10.07 -12.26
C LYS A 219 -7.59 8.55 -12.39
N GLY A 220 -8.28 7.81 -11.52
CA GLY A 220 -8.23 6.35 -11.50
C GLY A 220 -6.92 5.77 -10.95
N TYR A 221 -6.16 6.59 -10.23
CA TYR A 221 -5.17 6.15 -9.25
C TYR A 221 -5.73 6.42 -7.84
N PRO A 222 -5.37 5.61 -6.83
CA PRO A 222 -4.45 4.46 -6.87
C PRO A 222 -4.92 3.31 -7.76
N LYS A 223 -3.96 2.60 -8.39
CA LYS A 223 -4.25 1.50 -9.33
C LYS A 223 -3.83 0.17 -8.71
N VAL A 224 -4.78 -0.73 -8.54
CA VAL A 224 -4.55 -2.08 -7.97
C VAL A 224 -4.27 -3.10 -9.08
N SER A 225 -3.30 -3.98 -8.86
CA SER A 225 -2.97 -5.15 -9.68
C SER A 225 -2.68 -6.35 -8.80
N MET A 226 -3.29 -7.50 -9.06
CA MET A 226 -3.10 -8.69 -8.24
C MET A 226 -1.77 -9.37 -8.58
N ILE A 227 -0.98 -9.70 -7.56
CA ILE A 227 0.25 -10.49 -7.72
C ILE A 227 -0.05 -11.96 -7.47
N LYS A 228 -0.85 -12.24 -6.42
CA LYS A 228 -1.24 -13.60 -6.06
C LYS A 228 -2.63 -13.63 -5.43
N GLY A 229 -3.40 -14.67 -5.75
CA GLY A 229 -4.75 -14.88 -5.23
C GLY A 229 -5.81 -14.07 -6.00
N PRO A 230 -7.06 -14.03 -5.53
CA PRO A 230 -7.54 -14.49 -4.23
C PRO A 230 -7.59 -16.02 -4.10
N ASP A 231 -6.83 -16.58 -3.14
CA ASP A 231 -6.84 -18.02 -2.84
C ASP A 231 -7.80 -18.31 -1.68
N LEU A 232 -8.70 -19.29 -1.87
CA LEU A 232 -9.66 -19.71 -0.84
C LEU A 232 -8.95 -20.32 0.38
N CYS A 233 -9.29 -19.84 1.58
CA CYS A 233 -8.80 -20.41 2.83
C CYS A 233 -9.59 -21.67 3.23
N SER A 234 -8.98 -22.84 3.01
CA SER A 234 -9.50 -24.15 3.43
C SER A 234 -8.90 -24.67 4.75
N CYS A 235 -8.17 -23.84 5.49
CA CYS A 235 -7.38 -24.27 6.65
C CYS A 235 -8.24 -24.42 7.92
N LYS A 236 -7.99 -25.49 8.70
CA LYS A 236 -8.50 -25.61 10.09
C LYS A 236 -7.75 -24.71 11.06
N LYS A 237 -6.42 -24.67 10.98
CA LYS A 237 -5.53 -23.69 11.62
C LYS A 237 -4.90 -22.85 10.50
N CYS A 238 -5.27 -21.58 10.40
CA CYS A 238 -4.93 -20.77 9.22
C CYS A 238 -3.43 -20.50 9.12
N SER A 239 -2.80 -20.91 8.01
CA SER A 239 -1.39 -20.63 7.70
C SER A 239 -1.20 -19.96 6.34
N CYS A 240 -2.28 -19.40 5.76
CA CYS A 240 -2.26 -18.84 4.41
C CYS A 240 -1.23 -17.69 4.27
N ILE A 241 -1.15 -16.79 5.26
CA ILE A 241 -0.22 -15.66 5.21
C ILE A 241 1.23 -16.13 5.33
N LYS A 242 1.48 -17.17 6.13
CA LYS A 242 2.80 -17.81 6.23
C LYS A 242 3.27 -18.31 4.85
N LYS A 243 2.39 -18.97 4.10
CA LYS A 243 2.69 -19.43 2.72
C LYS A 243 3.00 -18.27 1.77
N LEU A 244 2.29 -17.15 1.89
CA LEU A 244 2.57 -15.96 1.06
C LEU A 244 3.98 -15.38 1.32
N PHE A 245 4.46 -15.42 2.56
CA PHE A 245 5.82 -15.01 2.90
C PHE A 245 6.87 -16.05 2.48
N GLU A 246 6.61 -17.34 2.69
CA GLU A 246 7.51 -18.43 2.28
C GLU A 246 7.70 -18.46 0.75
N ASN A 247 6.64 -18.20 0.00
CA ASN A 247 6.67 -18.10 -1.47
C ASN A 247 7.22 -16.76 -1.99
N ARG A 248 7.68 -15.86 -1.10
CA ARG A 248 8.16 -14.50 -1.46
C ARG A 248 7.16 -13.67 -2.28
N SER A 249 5.85 -13.96 -2.14
CA SER A 249 4.80 -13.21 -2.86
C SER A 249 4.69 -11.77 -2.34
N TYR A 250 4.97 -11.54 -1.06
CA TYR A 250 5.11 -10.20 -0.50
C TYR A 250 6.59 -9.77 -0.46
N LYS A 251 6.84 -8.49 -0.73
CA LYS A 251 8.16 -7.86 -0.75
C LYS A 251 8.05 -6.37 -0.44
N HIS A 252 8.96 -5.85 0.38
CA HIS A 252 9.09 -4.42 0.66
C HIS A 252 10.05 -3.75 -0.33
N SER A 253 9.84 -2.46 -0.62
CA SER A 253 10.73 -1.68 -1.52
C SER A 253 12.18 -1.66 -1.06
N ASP A 254 12.39 -1.63 0.26
CA ASP A 254 13.72 -1.64 0.86
C ASP A 254 14.31 -3.04 1.09
N ASP A 255 13.60 -4.13 0.79
CA ASP A 255 14.11 -5.49 1.06
C ASP A 255 15.37 -5.83 0.23
N ASP A 256 15.53 -5.22 -0.95
CA ASP A 256 16.72 -5.41 -1.80
C ASP A 256 17.70 -4.22 -1.78
N LYS A 257 17.39 -3.14 -1.05
CA LYS A 257 18.32 -2.01 -0.96
C LYS A 257 19.57 -2.48 -0.21
N THR A 258 20.74 -2.27 -0.82
CA THR A 258 22.00 -2.53 -0.14
C THR A 258 22.08 -1.63 1.10
N LEU A 259 22.09 -2.22 2.29
CA LEU A 259 22.32 -1.48 3.52
C LEU A 259 23.74 -0.94 3.52
N THR A 260 23.90 0.35 3.23
CA THR A 260 25.20 1.03 3.18
C THR A 260 25.68 1.49 4.55
N SER A 261 24.75 1.67 5.51
CA SER A 261 25.07 2.06 6.88
C SER A 261 24.04 1.52 7.86
N ILE A 262 24.48 1.23 9.09
CA ILE A 262 23.63 0.85 10.22
C ILE A 262 23.90 1.84 11.34
N VAL A 263 22.87 2.56 11.78
CA VAL A 263 22.96 3.48 12.91
C VAL A 263 22.63 2.74 14.20
N VAL A 264 23.49 2.88 15.21
CA VAL A 264 23.26 2.37 16.57
C VAL A 264 23.23 3.56 17.52
N SER A 265 22.15 3.71 18.28
CA SER A 265 21.98 4.77 19.27
C SER A 265 21.65 4.21 20.66
N VAL A 266 21.98 4.97 21.71
CA VAL A 266 21.71 4.60 23.09
C VAL A 266 20.42 5.27 23.55
N ASP A 267 19.41 4.48 23.90
CA ASP A 267 18.22 4.99 24.59
C ASP A 267 18.49 5.00 26.11
N ARG A 268 18.83 6.19 26.62
CA ARG A 268 19.10 6.40 28.05
C ARG A 268 17.88 6.21 28.96
N LYS A 269 16.66 6.36 28.43
CA LYS A 269 15.43 6.16 29.24
C LYS A 269 15.18 4.67 29.49
N MET A 270 15.45 3.86 28.49
CA MET A 270 15.20 2.42 28.51
C MET A 270 16.44 1.59 28.86
N ASP A 271 17.63 2.21 28.90
CA ASP A 271 18.91 1.51 29.11
C ASP A 271 19.13 0.40 28.06
N THR A 272 18.87 0.76 26.80
CA THR A 272 18.94 -0.16 25.64
C THR A 272 19.66 0.45 24.45
N LEU A 273 20.17 -0.41 23.57
CA LEU A 273 20.75 -0.04 22.29
C LEU A 273 19.67 -0.16 21.19
N LEU A 274 19.41 0.94 20.49
CA LEU A 274 18.54 1.00 19.32
C LEU A 274 19.39 0.81 18.07
N VAL A 275 19.02 -0.16 17.25
CA VAL A 275 19.70 -0.47 15.98
C VAL A 275 18.72 -0.22 14.85
N SER A 276 19.13 0.52 13.82
CA SER A 276 18.27 0.82 12.67
C SER A 276 17.67 -0.46 12.08
N GLY A 277 16.34 -0.52 11.97
CA GLY A 277 15.60 -1.67 11.44
C GLY A 277 15.46 -2.88 12.38
N HIS A 278 15.97 -2.82 13.62
CA HIS A 278 15.88 -3.91 14.59
C HIS A 278 15.27 -3.46 15.92
N LYS A 279 14.27 -4.21 16.39
CA LYS A 279 13.66 -4.01 17.71
C LYS A 279 14.08 -5.14 18.64
N SER A 280 14.84 -4.79 19.69
CA SER A 280 15.27 -5.72 20.73
C SER A 280 14.08 -6.45 21.36
N LYS A 281 14.24 -7.76 21.57
CA LYS A 281 13.30 -8.56 22.39
C LYS A 281 13.54 -8.41 23.89
N LEU A 282 14.72 -7.93 24.29
CA LEU A 282 15.15 -7.81 25.68
C LEU A 282 14.88 -6.39 26.20
N LEU A 283 14.38 -6.30 27.43
CA LEU A 283 14.08 -5.05 28.13
C LEU A 283 15.33 -4.23 28.50
N LYS A 284 16.51 -4.85 28.55
CA LYS A 284 17.82 -4.22 28.76
C LYS A 284 18.87 -4.89 27.90
N GLN A 285 19.76 -4.12 27.28
CA GLN A 285 20.83 -4.65 26.42
C GLN A 285 22.11 -3.83 26.56
N GLY A 286 23.19 -4.46 26.99
CA GLY A 286 24.53 -3.85 27.06
C GLY A 286 25.44 -4.16 25.87
N LYS A 287 25.03 -5.06 24.96
CA LYS A 287 25.81 -5.48 23.79
C LYS A 287 24.88 -5.82 22.63
N VAL A 288 25.26 -5.42 21.41
CA VAL A 288 24.63 -5.81 20.14
C VAL A 288 25.70 -6.40 19.24
N GLU A 289 25.37 -7.50 18.56
CA GLU A 289 26.21 -8.13 17.54
C GLU A 289 25.48 -8.07 16.19
N ILE A 290 26.18 -7.69 15.12
CA ILE A 290 25.62 -7.52 13.78
C ILE A 290 26.33 -8.50 12.84
N GLU A 291 25.56 -9.42 12.26
CA GLU A 291 26.06 -10.41 11.29
C GLU A 291 25.56 -10.06 9.88
N LEU A 292 26.46 -10.09 8.89
CA LEU A 292 26.14 -9.83 7.48
C LEU A 292 26.02 -11.15 6.71
N ILE A 293 24.84 -11.42 6.15
CA ILE A 293 24.54 -12.69 5.46
C ILE A 293 24.08 -12.39 4.01
N SER A 294 24.77 -12.97 3.02
CA SER A 294 24.35 -12.94 1.61
C SER A 294 23.26 -14.01 1.34
N LYS A 295 22.18 -13.66 0.62
CA LYS A 295 21.06 -14.58 0.30
C LYS A 295 20.83 -14.70 -1.21
N ASP A 296 20.62 -15.93 -1.68
CA ASP A 296 20.32 -16.23 -3.09
C ASP A 296 18.91 -15.81 -3.55
N LYS A 297 18.86 -15.40 -4.83
CA LYS A 297 17.67 -14.91 -5.55
C LYS A 297 16.91 -16.08 -6.23
N LYS A 298 15.58 -16.07 -6.16
CA LYS A 298 14.68 -16.96 -6.93
C LYS A 298 13.55 -16.12 -7.54
N SER A 299 13.08 -16.50 -8.73
CA SER A 299 12.03 -15.84 -9.51
C SER A 299 10.61 -16.17 -9.03
N LEU A 300 9.63 -15.35 -9.43
CA LEU A 300 8.22 -15.43 -9.05
C LEU A 300 7.36 -15.80 -10.29
N VAL A 301 6.08 -16.09 -10.07
CA VAL A 301 5.12 -16.40 -11.15
C VAL A 301 3.84 -15.60 -10.91
N LEU A 302 3.42 -14.86 -11.94
CA LEU A 302 2.22 -14.01 -11.95
C LEU A 302 0.97 -14.81 -12.31
N ASP A 303 -0.15 -14.51 -11.64
CA ASP A 303 -1.49 -15.02 -12.01
C ASP A 303 -2.40 -13.83 -12.35
N ASN A 304 -2.94 -13.83 -13.57
CA ASN A 304 -3.73 -12.73 -14.13
C ASN A 304 -5.23 -12.95 -13.87
N ASN A 305 -5.70 -12.67 -12.65
CA ASN A 305 -7.14 -12.63 -12.36
C ASN A 305 -7.51 -11.41 -11.49
N TRP A 306 -8.55 -10.68 -11.90
CA TRP A 306 -8.91 -9.32 -11.45
C TRP A 306 -10.11 -9.32 -10.50
N ILE A 307 -10.02 -8.62 -9.34
CA ILE A 307 -11.18 -8.10 -8.58
C ILE A 307 -10.77 -6.76 -7.94
N SER A 308 -11.56 -5.69 -8.16
CA SER A 308 -11.30 -4.36 -7.56
C SER A 308 -11.88 -4.27 -6.14
N SER A 309 -11.14 -3.64 -5.22
CA SER A 309 -11.65 -3.26 -3.90
C SER A 309 -11.16 -1.85 -3.53
N GLN A 310 -12.11 -0.92 -3.43
CA GLN A 310 -11.88 0.52 -3.19
C GLN A 310 -11.17 0.80 -1.84
N THR A 311 -11.25 -0.11 -0.87
CA THR A 311 -10.63 0.05 0.47
C THR A 311 -9.10 -0.11 0.45
N SER A 312 -8.59 -0.88 -0.51
CA SER A 312 -7.15 -1.13 -0.66
C SER A 312 -6.42 0.09 -1.21
N GLU A 313 -7.09 0.90 -2.03
CA GLU A 313 -6.54 2.09 -2.68
C GLU A 313 -6.23 3.19 -1.65
N VAL A 314 -7.20 3.52 -0.78
CA VAL A 314 -7.05 4.56 0.25
C VAL A 314 -5.89 4.23 1.21
N PHE A 315 -5.83 2.98 1.68
CA PHE A 315 -4.77 2.54 2.58
C PHE A 315 -3.40 2.49 1.88
N ALA A 316 -3.34 2.05 0.62
CA ALA A 316 -2.10 2.06 -0.15
C ALA A 316 -1.54 3.48 -0.34
N GLN A 317 -2.42 4.45 -0.63
CA GLN A 317 -2.04 5.85 -0.79
C GLN A 317 -1.42 6.44 0.50
N PHE A 318 -2.01 6.10 1.66
CA PHE A 318 -1.43 6.40 2.97
C PHE A 318 -0.02 5.82 3.14
N LEU A 319 0.16 4.53 2.84
CA LEU A 319 1.45 3.85 2.97
C LEU A 319 2.52 4.44 2.04
N ALA A 320 2.12 4.80 0.81
CA ALA A 320 3.01 5.38 -0.19
C ALA A 320 3.53 6.76 0.23
N LEU A 321 2.68 7.61 0.81
CA LEU A 321 3.09 8.90 1.37
C LEU A 321 3.87 8.75 2.69
N GLY A 322 3.52 7.74 3.49
CA GLY A 322 4.12 7.53 4.82
C GLY A 322 5.56 7.02 4.80
N HIS A 323 6.02 6.40 3.70
CA HIS A 323 7.36 5.80 3.57
C HIS A 323 7.74 4.91 4.78
N PHE A 324 6.87 3.95 5.09
CA PHE A 324 7.06 3.06 6.22
C PHE A 324 8.32 2.18 6.05
N PRO A 325 9.04 1.89 7.15
CA PRO A 325 10.24 1.07 7.11
C PRO A 325 9.91 -0.43 6.91
N ASN A 326 10.87 -1.20 6.40
CA ASN A 326 10.71 -2.61 6.02
C ASN A 326 10.21 -3.56 7.12
N HIS A 327 10.38 -3.22 8.40
CA HIS A 327 9.87 -4.01 9.52
C HIS A 327 8.35 -3.84 9.75
N ILE A 328 7.73 -2.84 9.13
CA ILE A 328 6.28 -2.65 9.11
C ILE A 328 5.72 -3.32 7.86
N LYS A 329 4.85 -4.31 8.06
CA LYS A 329 4.22 -5.07 6.97
C LYS A 329 2.73 -4.68 6.89
N PRO A 330 2.23 -4.15 5.77
CA PRO A 330 0.85 -3.72 5.63
C PRO A 330 -0.09 -4.89 5.33
N PHE A 331 -1.22 -4.92 6.07
CA PHE A 331 -2.27 -5.91 5.90
C PHE A 331 -3.63 -5.21 5.75
N VAL A 332 -4.48 -5.70 4.85
CA VAL A 332 -5.85 -5.20 4.68
C VAL A 332 -6.83 -6.35 4.87
N PHE A 333 -7.86 -6.14 5.68
CA PHE A 333 -9.00 -7.06 5.75
C PHE A 333 -10.23 -6.39 5.17
N ASN A 334 -10.71 -6.92 4.05
CA ASN A 334 -11.88 -6.42 3.36
C ASN A 334 -13.11 -7.28 3.68
N TRP A 335 -14.19 -6.63 4.07
CA TRP A 335 -15.47 -7.25 4.40
C TRP A 335 -16.60 -6.60 3.61
N PRO A 336 -17.77 -7.25 3.46
CA PRO A 336 -18.88 -6.72 2.67
C PRO A 336 -19.52 -5.50 3.35
N SER A 337 -18.85 -4.35 3.31
CA SER A 337 -19.40 -3.08 3.75
C SER A 337 -20.15 -2.42 2.58
N SER A 338 -21.45 -2.17 2.74
CA SER A 338 -22.20 -1.41 1.73
C SER A 338 -21.60 -0.01 1.54
N THR A 339 -21.32 0.35 0.30
CA THR A 339 -20.79 1.68 -0.09
C THR A 339 -21.88 2.76 -0.17
N SER A 340 -23.15 2.37 -0.08
CA SER A 340 -24.30 3.26 -0.19
C SER A 340 -24.79 3.74 1.17
N SER A 341 -24.80 5.07 1.38
CA SER A 341 -25.32 5.72 2.59
C SER A 341 -26.81 5.42 2.85
N LEU A 342 -27.58 5.14 1.80
CA LEU A 342 -29.00 4.76 1.89
C LEU A 342 -29.21 3.37 2.54
N LEU A 343 -28.19 2.52 2.53
CA LEU A 343 -28.21 1.17 3.10
C LEU A 343 -27.40 1.10 4.41
N TYR A 344 -27.30 2.21 5.14
CA TYR A 344 -26.58 2.28 6.41
C TYR A 344 -27.01 1.18 7.38
N TRP A 345 -28.31 0.90 7.50
CA TRP A 345 -28.84 -0.18 8.34
C TRP A 345 -28.33 -1.57 7.93
N CYS A 346 -28.18 -1.83 6.64
CA CYS A 346 -27.63 -3.09 6.15
C CYS A 346 -26.13 -3.17 6.47
N ALA A 347 -25.37 -2.10 6.25
CA ALA A 347 -23.96 -2.03 6.63
C ALA A 347 -23.75 -2.24 8.14
N HIS A 348 -24.63 -1.63 8.95
CA HIS A 348 -24.66 -1.76 10.41
C HIS A 348 -24.90 -3.21 10.86
N SER A 349 -25.86 -3.88 10.25
CA SER A 349 -26.17 -5.29 10.50
C SER A 349 -25.00 -6.20 10.09
N ILE A 350 -24.42 -6.00 8.90
CA ILE A 350 -23.30 -6.80 8.41
C ILE A 350 -22.04 -6.61 9.24
N ALA A 351 -21.79 -5.40 9.75
CA ALA A 351 -20.69 -5.12 10.67
C ALA A 351 -20.82 -5.91 11.99
N SER A 352 -22.03 -6.32 12.34
CA SER A 352 -22.34 -7.10 13.55
C SER A 352 -22.48 -8.61 13.27
N ASP A 353 -22.25 -9.04 12.04
CA ASP A 353 -22.38 -10.44 11.65
C ASP A 353 -21.23 -11.30 12.23
N ASN A 354 -21.63 -12.32 12.98
CA ASN A 354 -20.73 -13.27 13.66
C ASN A 354 -19.81 -14.01 12.69
N ASP A 355 -20.29 -14.23 11.47
CA ASP A 355 -19.60 -15.00 10.46
C ASP A 355 -18.45 -14.21 9.84
N ASN A 356 -18.65 -12.91 9.57
CA ASN A 356 -17.55 -12.00 9.21
C ASN A 356 -16.53 -11.87 10.35
N HIS A 357 -16.97 -11.85 11.60
CA HIS A 357 -16.06 -11.82 12.76
C HIS A 357 -15.20 -13.08 12.86
N ARG A 358 -15.73 -14.25 12.48
CA ARG A 358 -14.96 -15.52 12.43
C ARG A 358 -13.89 -15.48 11.33
N ASP A 359 -14.20 -14.87 10.19
CA ASP A 359 -13.22 -14.72 9.10
C ASP A 359 -12.09 -13.75 9.50
N LEU A 360 -12.43 -12.64 10.17
CA LEU A 360 -11.43 -11.74 10.76
C LEU A 360 -10.56 -12.47 11.80
N GLN A 361 -11.16 -13.29 12.67
CA GLN A 361 -10.43 -14.10 13.64
C GLN A 361 -9.43 -15.03 12.95
N LYS A 362 -9.86 -15.77 11.92
CA LYS A 362 -8.98 -16.66 11.14
C LYS A 362 -7.85 -15.89 10.46
N PHE A 363 -8.12 -14.68 9.97
CA PHE A 363 -7.11 -13.82 9.36
C PHE A 363 -6.05 -13.38 10.39
N ILE A 364 -6.46 -12.91 11.57
CA ILE A 364 -5.54 -12.51 12.65
C ILE A 364 -4.73 -13.70 13.17
N GLU A 365 -5.34 -14.88 13.33
CA GLU A 365 -4.62 -16.11 13.71
C GLU A 365 -3.57 -16.49 12.66
N SER A 366 -3.85 -16.28 11.37
CA SER A 366 -2.89 -16.49 10.28
C SER A 366 -1.68 -15.57 10.38
N LEU A 367 -1.87 -14.31 10.79
CA LEU A 367 -0.76 -13.36 11.06
C LEU A 367 0.15 -13.89 12.17
N GLY A 368 -0.45 -14.37 13.26
CA GLY A 368 0.30 -14.95 14.38
C GLY A 368 1.09 -16.19 13.96
N ASN A 369 0.51 -17.06 13.14
CA ASN A 369 1.18 -18.23 12.59
C ASN A 369 2.29 -17.89 11.58
N ALA A 370 2.17 -16.75 10.89
CA ALA A 370 3.21 -16.21 10.00
C ALA A 370 4.39 -15.56 10.76
N GLY A 371 4.34 -15.51 12.09
CA GLY A 371 5.40 -14.94 12.94
C GLY A 371 5.21 -13.47 13.29
N ILE A 372 4.07 -12.86 12.95
CA ILE A 372 3.74 -11.51 13.41
C ILE A 372 3.43 -11.55 14.91
N ARG A 373 4.14 -10.72 15.68
CA ARG A 373 4.02 -10.66 17.14
C ARG A 373 3.56 -9.31 17.66
N ASN A 374 3.76 -8.23 16.91
CA ASN A 374 3.27 -6.90 17.24
C ASN A 374 2.28 -6.48 16.17
N LEU A 375 1.07 -6.13 16.56
CA LEU A 375 0.02 -5.72 15.64
C LEU A 375 -0.48 -4.32 15.99
N HIS A 376 -0.52 -3.46 14.98
CA HIS A 376 -1.20 -2.18 15.03
C HIS A 376 -2.48 -2.35 14.22
N ILE A 377 -3.63 -2.03 14.81
CA ILE A 377 -4.91 -2.11 14.08
C ILE A 377 -5.40 -0.69 13.86
N MET A 378 -5.65 -0.37 12.60
CA MET A 378 -6.29 0.87 12.19
C MET A 378 -7.68 0.56 11.66
N CYS A 379 -8.68 1.30 12.12
CA CYS A 379 -10.06 1.17 11.67
C CYS A 379 -10.62 2.53 11.29
N HIS A 380 -11.31 2.59 10.16
CA HIS A 380 -11.98 3.79 9.68
C HIS A 380 -13.49 3.62 9.77
N SER A 381 -14.20 4.64 10.26
CA SER A 381 -15.67 4.70 10.22
C SER A 381 -16.32 3.41 10.78
N MET A 382 -17.21 2.77 10.01
CA MET A 382 -17.90 1.51 10.32
C MET A 382 -16.94 0.34 10.62
N GLY A 383 -15.71 0.39 10.12
CA GLY A 383 -14.67 -0.59 10.46
C GLY A 383 -14.37 -0.63 11.97
N THR A 384 -14.56 0.48 12.68
CA THR A 384 -14.39 0.52 14.14
C THR A 384 -15.47 -0.31 14.84
N ARG A 385 -16.74 -0.15 14.46
CA ARG A 385 -17.83 -1.01 14.95
C ARG A 385 -17.57 -2.47 14.63
N PHE A 386 -17.16 -2.78 13.40
CA PHE A 386 -16.82 -4.15 12.99
C PHE A 386 -15.77 -4.78 13.91
N LEU A 387 -14.66 -4.09 14.16
CA LEU A 387 -13.61 -4.57 15.06
C LEU A 387 -14.12 -4.74 16.49
N LEU A 388 -14.76 -3.71 17.07
CA LEU A 388 -15.16 -3.72 18.47
C LEU A 388 -16.24 -4.78 18.75
N ARG A 389 -17.21 -4.95 17.85
CA ARG A 389 -18.20 -6.04 17.94
C ARG A 389 -17.56 -7.43 17.79
N SER A 390 -16.52 -7.54 16.96
CA SER A 390 -15.77 -8.79 16.79
C SER A 390 -14.81 -9.10 17.95
N PHE A 391 -14.56 -8.14 18.85
CA PHE A 391 -13.48 -8.19 19.83
C PHE A 391 -13.55 -9.42 20.73
N SER A 392 -14.76 -9.83 21.12
CA SER A 392 -15.01 -11.04 21.91
C SER A 392 -14.45 -12.33 21.28
N LYS A 393 -14.37 -12.39 19.94
CA LYS A 393 -13.79 -13.52 19.18
C LYS A 393 -12.29 -13.33 18.96
N VAL A 394 -11.89 -12.15 18.47
CA VAL A 394 -10.49 -11.90 18.07
C VAL A 394 -9.54 -11.78 19.26
N LYS A 395 -10.03 -11.43 20.46
CA LYS A 395 -9.22 -11.33 21.69
C LYS A 395 -8.48 -12.61 22.06
N LYS A 396 -8.94 -13.76 21.57
CA LYS A 396 -8.26 -15.07 21.76
C LYS A 396 -6.87 -15.11 21.13
N ALA A 397 -6.66 -14.38 20.04
CA ALA A 397 -5.37 -14.29 19.34
C ALA A 397 -4.38 -13.36 20.07
N PHE A 398 -4.86 -12.51 20.97
CA PHE A 398 -4.04 -11.52 21.67
C PHE A 398 -3.59 -12.01 23.05
N GLY A 399 -2.35 -11.65 23.42
CA GLY A 399 -1.84 -11.82 24.78
C GLY A 399 -2.52 -10.82 25.72
N LYS A 400 -2.96 -11.27 26.90
CA LYS A 400 -3.37 -10.36 27.97
C LYS A 400 -2.13 -9.73 28.61
N ARG A 401 -2.22 -8.47 29.01
CA ARG A 401 -1.20 -7.85 29.85
C ARG A 401 -1.17 -8.56 31.21
N MET A 402 0.01 -9.01 31.64
CA MET A 402 0.26 -9.24 33.06
C MET A 402 0.41 -7.85 33.70
N VAL A 403 -0.64 -7.37 34.36
CA VAL A 403 -0.50 -6.23 35.28
C VAL A 403 0.17 -6.79 36.53
N LEU A 404 1.50 -6.68 36.60
CA LEU A 404 2.20 -6.88 37.87
C LEU A 404 1.67 -5.81 38.82
N SER A 405 0.92 -6.24 39.85
CA SER A 405 0.55 -5.35 40.94
C SER A 405 1.83 -4.77 41.57
N PRO A 406 1.85 -3.48 41.92
CA PRO A 406 3.06 -2.81 42.44
C PRO A 406 3.59 -3.41 43.75
N ASN A 407 2.85 -4.33 44.39
CA ASN A 407 3.19 -4.94 45.67
C ASN A 407 3.71 -6.39 45.59
N VAL A 408 4.01 -6.92 44.40
CA VAL A 408 4.59 -8.28 44.30
C VAL A 408 6.11 -8.19 44.35
N SER A 409 6.70 -8.55 45.49
CA SER A 409 8.14 -8.76 45.63
C SER A 409 8.59 -9.84 44.64
N PHE A 410 9.68 -9.58 43.89
CA PHE A 410 10.24 -10.48 42.86
C PHE A 410 10.58 -11.90 43.34
N ASN A 411 10.52 -12.18 44.64
CA ASN A 411 10.79 -13.50 45.22
C ASN A 411 9.58 -14.45 45.23
N ASN A 412 8.37 -13.98 44.88
CA ASN A 412 7.14 -14.79 44.86
C ASN A 412 6.49 -14.85 43.47
N ILE A 413 7.29 -14.96 42.41
CA ILE A 413 6.75 -15.37 41.10
C ILE A 413 6.56 -16.89 41.17
N PRO A 414 5.32 -17.43 41.21
CA PRO A 414 5.14 -18.86 41.10
C PRO A 414 5.76 -19.32 39.78
N ASN A 415 6.60 -20.36 39.81
CA ASN A 415 7.16 -20.99 38.62
C ASN A 415 6.01 -21.38 37.69
N VAL A 416 5.72 -20.52 36.71
CA VAL A 416 4.76 -20.82 35.65
C VAL A 416 5.35 -21.97 34.83
N PRO A 417 4.66 -23.11 34.67
CA PRO A 417 5.18 -24.23 33.90
C PRO A 417 5.64 -23.76 32.51
N GLU A 418 6.82 -24.19 32.04
CA GLU A 418 7.39 -23.79 30.74
C GLU A 418 6.44 -23.94 29.54
N GLN A 419 5.44 -24.83 29.64
CA GLN A 419 4.40 -25.00 28.62
C GLN A 419 3.41 -23.82 28.57
N GLN A 420 3.08 -23.20 29.70
CA GLN A 420 2.23 -22.00 29.76
C GLN A 420 2.99 -20.74 29.31
N GLN A 421 4.30 -20.65 29.60
CA GLN A 421 5.17 -19.59 29.06
C GLN A 421 5.29 -19.66 27.53
N ARG A 422 5.55 -20.85 26.97
CA ARG A 422 5.59 -21.06 25.50
C ARG A 422 4.28 -20.72 24.80
N GLN A 423 3.14 -21.00 25.43
CA GLN A 423 1.84 -20.60 24.88
C GLN A 423 1.65 -19.07 24.90
N HIS A 424 2.11 -18.38 25.95
CA HIS A 424 2.03 -16.91 26.04
C HIS A 424 2.94 -16.20 25.02
N GLU A 425 4.13 -16.76 24.73
CA GLU A 425 5.05 -16.25 23.70
C GLU A 425 4.53 -16.37 22.26
N SER A 426 3.56 -17.27 22.03
CA SER A 426 2.98 -17.49 20.69
C SER A 426 1.91 -16.47 20.30
N LYS A 427 1.39 -15.69 21.27
CA LYS A 427 0.28 -14.74 21.04
C LYS A 427 0.75 -13.41 20.47
N ILE A 428 -0.18 -12.72 19.81
CA ILE A 428 0.08 -11.39 19.25
C ILE A 428 -0.09 -10.35 20.37
N SER A 429 0.87 -9.45 20.49
CA SER A 429 0.75 -8.21 21.28
C SER A 429 0.04 -7.15 20.45
N LEU A 430 -1.10 -6.66 20.95
CA LEU A 430 -1.84 -5.57 20.33
C LEU A 430 -1.21 -4.23 20.77
N THR A 431 -0.43 -3.63 19.87
CA THR A 431 0.45 -2.50 20.17
C THR A 431 -0.30 -1.18 20.25
N ASN A 432 -1.12 -0.90 19.22
CA ASN A 432 -1.93 0.32 19.07
C ASN A 432 -3.30 -0.04 18.47
N LEU A 433 -4.35 0.59 18.96
CA LEU A 433 -5.65 0.71 18.29
C LEU A 433 -5.81 2.15 17.81
N ILE A 434 -5.95 2.33 16.50
CA ILE A 434 -6.05 3.64 15.85
C ILE A 434 -7.43 3.74 15.19
N PHE A 435 -8.27 4.62 15.70
CA PHE A 435 -9.62 4.84 15.20
C PHE A 435 -9.66 6.15 14.40
N LEU A 436 -10.09 6.06 13.14
CA LEU A 436 -10.21 7.19 12.21
C LEU A 436 -11.68 7.48 11.96
N ASN A 437 -12.15 8.64 12.43
CA ASN A 437 -13.55 9.06 12.40
C ASN A 437 -14.51 7.90 12.75
N PRO A 438 -14.34 7.24 13.91
CA PRO A 438 -15.05 6.01 14.24
C PRO A 438 -16.57 6.15 14.31
N ASP A 439 -17.28 5.24 13.64
CA ASP A 439 -18.72 5.03 13.84
C ASP A 439 -18.94 3.97 14.92
N TYR A 440 -18.89 4.40 16.18
CA TYR A 440 -19.20 3.57 17.35
C TYR A 440 -19.71 4.45 18.48
N GLU A 441 -20.69 3.96 19.23
CA GLU A 441 -21.36 4.76 20.26
C GLU A 441 -20.46 4.98 21.48
N ILE A 442 -20.43 6.21 22.00
CA ILE A 442 -19.58 6.59 23.15
C ILE A 442 -19.90 5.76 24.39
N GLU A 443 -21.19 5.62 24.72
CA GLU A 443 -21.61 4.85 25.91
C GLU A 443 -21.27 3.36 25.79
N THR A 444 -21.34 2.80 24.57
CA THR A 444 -20.92 1.41 24.36
C THR A 444 -19.40 1.27 24.48
N PHE A 445 -18.65 2.25 23.96
CA PHE A 445 -17.21 2.28 24.09
C PHE A 445 -16.75 2.36 25.55
N LYS A 446 -17.40 3.18 26.40
CA LYS A 446 -17.10 3.25 27.84
C LYS A 446 -17.22 1.88 28.50
N ASN A 447 -18.30 1.14 28.21
CA ASN A 447 -18.52 -0.20 28.75
C ASN A 447 -17.46 -1.21 28.27
N ASP A 448 -17.02 -1.11 27.02
CA ASP A 448 -16.03 -2.02 26.44
C ASP A 448 -14.58 -1.65 26.83
N TYR A 449 -14.35 -0.42 27.27
CA TYR A 449 -13.01 0.15 27.47
C TYR A 449 -12.15 -0.63 28.46
N ASP A 450 -12.71 -1.02 29.60
CA ASP A 450 -11.98 -1.75 30.65
C ASP A 450 -11.48 -3.11 30.13
N GLU A 451 -12.28 -3.81 29.33
CA GLU A 451 -11.82 -5.03 28.68
C GLU A 451 -10.74 -4.73 27.63
N LEU A 452 -10.96 -3.74 26.76
CA LEU A 452 -10.03 -3.39 25.68
C LEU A 452 -8.64 -3.01 26.20
N ARG A 453 -8.57 -2.23 27.28
CA ARG A 453 -7.33 -1.74 27.89
C ARG A 453 -6.44 -2.87 28.44
N ASN A 454 -7.02 -4.03 28.76
CA ASN A 454 -6.26 -5.22 29.19
C ASN A 454 -5.44 -5.85 28.05
N TYR A 455 -5.78 -5.55 26.80
CA TYR A 455 -5.08 -6.08 25.62
C TYR A 455 -4.30 -5.01 24.88
N CYS A 456 -4.81 -3.78 24.79
CA CYS A 456 -4.16 -2.67 24.10
C CYS A 456 -3.92 -1.48 25.04
N PRO A 457 -2.65 -1.10 25.32
CA PRO A 457 -2.35 0.01 26.20
C PRO A 457 -2.46 1.40 25.52
N ARG A 458 -2.62 1.44 24.20
CA ARG A 458 -2.62 2.68 23.41
C ARG A 458 -3.80 2.68 22.46
N ILE A 459 -4.78 3.51 22.78
CA ILE A 459 -5.96 3.75 21.95
C ILE A 459 -5.91 5.21 21.54
N THR A 460 -5.94 5.46 20.24
CA THR A 460 -5.91 6.81 19.66
C THR A 460 -7.13 6.99 18.77
N VAL A 461 -7.87 8.07 18.98
CA VAL A 461 -9.08 8.43 18.22
C VAL A 461 -8.82 9.73 17.49
N TYR A 462 -8.85 9.68 16.15
CA TYR A 462 -8.93 10.86 15.31
C TYR A 462 -10.41 11.17 15.06
N ALA A 463 -10.86 12.35 15.43
CA ALA A 463 -12.25 12.77 15.35
C ALA A 463 -12.37 14.13 14.65
N ASP A 464 -13.41 14.30 13.83
CA ASP A 464 -13.76 15.57 13.18
C ASP A 464 -15.21 15.93 13.50
N HIS A 465 -15.41 17.02 14.23
CA HIS A 465 -16.73 17.54 14.57
C HIS A 465 -17.53 18.03 13.34
N ARG A 466 -16.88 18.22 12.19
CA ARG A 466 -17.50 18.60 10.90
C ARG A 466 -17.89 17.39 10.05
N ASP A 467 -17.54 16.16 10.43
CA ASP A 467 -17.81 14.96 9.64
C ASP A 467 -19.32 14.78 9.35
N MET A 468 -19.70 14.94 8.09
CA MET A 468 -21.11 14.89 7.68
C MET A 468 -21.68 13.46 7.64
N ALA A 469 -20.83 12.45 7.39
CA ALA A 469 -21.26 11.07 7.37
C ALA A 469 -21.60 10.59 8.78
N ILE A 470 -20.79 10.95 9.78
CA ILE A 470 -21.06 10.64 11.18
C ILE A 470 -22.24 11.44 11.72
N LYS A 471 -22.44 12.70 11.28
CA LYS A 471 -23.66 13.47 11.59
C LYS A 471 -24.92 12.81 11.03
N MET A 472 -24.85 12.24 9.84
CA MET A 472 -25.96 11.48 9.25
C MET A 472 -26.24 10.21 10.07
N ALA A 473 -25.20 9.48 10.48
CA ALA A 473 -25.34 8.32 11.38
C ALA A 473 -26.00 8.71 12.72
N PHE A 474 -25.60 9.83 13.32
CA PHE A 474 -26.23 10.40 14.52
C PHE A 474 -27.72 10.68 14.28
N LYS A 475 -28.08 11.31 13.15
CA LYS A 475 -29.48 11.60 12.82
C LYS A 475 -30.33 10.33 12.67
N MET A 476 -29.74 9.25 12.15
CA MET A 476 -30.44 7.97 11.94
C MET A 476 -30.55 7.12 13.21
N LEU A 477 -29.51 7.08 14.05
CA LEU A 477 -29.45 6.25 15.26
C LEU A 477 -29.79 6.97 16.56
N GLN A 478 -29.79 8.32 16.56
CA GLN A 478 -30.00 9.18 17.73
C GLN A 478 -29.04 8.86 18.90
N LYS A 479 -27.81 8.43 18.58
CA LYS A 479 -26.75 8.12 19.56
C LYS A 479 -25.48 8.86 19.21
N GLN A 480 -24.80 9.41 20.23
CA GLN A 480 -23.54 10.10 20.06
C GLN A 480 -22.42 9.12 19.73
N ASN A 481 -21.62 9.44 18.71
CA ASN A 481 -20.57 8.61 18.18
C ASN A 481 -19.18 9.11 18.60
N LEU A 482 -18.19 8.24 18.61
CA LEU A 482 -16.81 8.63 18.92
C LEU A 482 -16.23 9.58 17.87
N GLY A 483 -16.54 9.38 16.58
CA GLY A 483 -15.92 10.13 15.48
C GLY A 483 -16.28 11.61 15.38
N ASN A 484 -17.35 12.05 16.05
CA ASN A 484 -17.73 13.47 16.14
C ASN A 484 -17.50 14.07 17.54
N ASN A 485 -16.92 13.30 18.46
CA ASN A 485 -16.69 13.74 19.82
C ASN A 485 -15.25 14.23 19.99
N ILE A 486 -15.11 15.55 20.09
CA ILE A 486 -13.84 16.25 20.34
C ILE A 486 -13.69 16.64 21.81
N ASN A 487 -14.32 15.90 22.72
CA ASN A 487 -14.24 16.12 24.16
C ASN A 487 -13.63 14.89 24.85
N PRO A 488 -12.94 15.07 25.99
CA PRO A 488 -12.48 13.95 26.82
C PRO A 488 -13.62 13.00 27.17
N ILE A 489 -13.35 11.69 27.11
CA ILE A 489 -14.32 10.66 27.50
C ILE A 489 -14.05 10.31 28.95
N SER A 490 -15.08 10.34 29.78
CA SER A 490 -15.00 9.95 31.20
C SER A 490 -15.81 8.68 31.47
N ASP A 491 -15.38 7.91 32.46
CA ASP A 491 -16.15 6.79 33.02
C ASP A 491 -17.39 7.31 33.80
N ASP A 492 -18.22 6.38 34.26
CA ASP A 492 -19.43 6.69 35.05
C ASP A 492 -19.10 7.38 36.39
N TYR A 493 -17.85 7.31 36.83
CA TYR A 493 -17.33 7.95 38.05
C TYR A 493 -16.68 9.31 37.77
N GLY A 494 -16.72 9.80 36.52
CA GLY A 494 -16.15 11.08 36.12
C GLY A 494 -14.63 11.08 35.91
N ARG A 495 -13.95 9.93 35.96
CA ARG A 495 -12.51 9.81 35.67
C ARG A 495 -12.31 9.72 34.17
N SER A 496 -11.38 10.52 33.65
CA SER A 496 -11.06 10.50 32.22
C SER A 496 -10.44 9.16 31.82
N LEU A 497 -10.94 8.59 30.72
CA LEU A 497 -10.37 7.38 30.12
C LEU A 497 -9.01 7.70 29.52
N ASP A 498 -8.06 6.77 29.65
CA ASP A 498 -6.72 6.85 29.07
C ASP A 498 -6.80 6.54 27.55
N VAL A 499 -7.22 7.55 26.78
CA VAL A 499 -7.39 7.55 25.32
C VAL A 499 -6.86 8.85 24.75
N ASP A 500 -6.02 8.75 23.71
CA ASP A 500 -5.55 9.94 22.98
C ASP A 500 -6.62 10.40 21.99
N ILE A 501 -7.29 11.52 22.26
CA ILE A 501 -8.27 12.12 21.34
C ILE A 501 -7.59 13.22 20.53
N ILE A 502 -7.60 13.09 19.21
CA ILE A 502 -6.98 14.02 18.26
C ILE A 502 -8.10 14.66 17.44
N ASP A 503 -8.30 15.95 17.62
CA ASP A 503 -9.22 16.79 16.87
C ASP A 503 -8.59 17.18 15.54
N THR A 504 -9.19 16.68 14.46
CA THR A 504 -8.78 16.94 13.07
C THR A 504 -9.62 18.03 12.41
N GLY A 505 -10.50 18.71 13.16
CA GLY A 505 -11.39 19.75 12.64
C GLY A 505 -10.69 20.98 12.07
N ASP A 506 -9.41 21.19 12.40
CA ASP A 506 -8.62 22.30 11.86
C ASP A 506 -7.86 21.94 10.58
N LEU A 507 -7.85 20.66 10.19
CA LEU A 507 -7.17 20.22 8.96
C LEU A 507 -8.03 20.51 7.72
N ASP A 508 -7.39 21.07 6.68
CA ASP A 508 -8.00 21.26 5.37
C ASP A 508 -8.23 19.91 4.67
N SER A 509 -9.44 19.76 4.09
CA SER A 509 -9.84 18.56 3.35
C SER A 509 -9.49 18.70 1.87
N ASN A 510 -8.33 18.16 1.47
CA ASN A 510 -7.88 18.25 0.08
C ASN A 510 -8.75 17.46 -0.93
N MET A 511 -9.69 16.62 -0.49
CA MET A 511 -10.39 15.72 -1.45
C MET A 511 -11.79 15.20 -1.08
N SER A 512 -12.46 15.74 -0.06
CA SER A 512 -13.87 15.35 0.17
C SER A 512 -14.70 16.46 0.79
N GLU A 513 -15.77 16.87 0.11
CA GLU A 513 -16.82 17.76 0.62
C GLU A 513 -17.48 17.23 1.91
N ARG A 514 -17.25 15.95 2.28
CA ARG A 514 -17.87 15.29 3.44
C ARG A 514 -16.99 15.23 4.70
N HIS A 515 -15.73 15.66 4.64
CA HIS A 515 -14.76 15.61 5.75
C HIS A 515 -14.59 14.21 6.41
N HIS A 516 -14.88 13.12 5.66
CA HIS A 516 -14.98 11.77 6.24
C HIS A 516 -13.74 10.88 6.00
N SER A 517 -12.97 11.14 4.94
CA SER A 517 -11.81 10.32 4.57
C SER A 517 -10.72 11.17 3.93
N PHE A 518 -9.82 11.74 4.75
CA PHE A 518 -8.68 12.55 4.29
C PHE A 518 -7.33 12.09 4.84
N PHE A 519 -7.31 11.05 5.68
CA PHE A 519 -6.11 10.51 6.33
C PHE A 519 -5.06 9.96 5.37
N ASN A 520 -5.48 9.63 4.15
CA ASN A 520 -4.63 9.05 3.13
C ASN A 520 -3.92 10.08 2.25
N ILE A 521 -4.23 11.37 2.34
CA ILE A 521 -3.65 12.41 1.47
C ILE A 521 -3.11 13.59 2.28
N ASN A 522 -3.71 13.94 3.42
CA ASN A 522 -3.23 15.05 4.23
C ASN A 522 -1.87 14.71 4.87
N ARG A 523 -0.80 15.41 4.45
CA ARG A 523 0.58 15.13 4.88
C ARG A 523 0.76 15.22 6.40
N LEU A 524 0.11 16.17 7.07
CA LEU A 524 0.19 16.30 8.52
C LEU A 524 -0.36 15.06 9.23
N MET A 525 -1.49 14.55 8.73
CA MET A 525 -2.11 13.34 9.28
C MET A 525 -1.28 12.09 8.96
N VAL A 526 -0.78 11.95 7.74
CA VAL A 526 0.08 10.82 7.32
C VAL A 526 1.33 10.76 8.19
N ASP A 527 2.00 11.89 8.40
CA ASP A 527 3.22 11.96 9.20
C ASP A 527 2.97 11.65 10.68
N ASP A 528 1.87 12.16 11.23
CA ASP A 528 1.51 11.92 12.63
C ASP A 528 1.20 10.43 12.88
N LEU A 529 0.49 9.79 11.94
CA LEU A 529 0.25 8.36 11.93
C LEU A 529 1.53 7.54 11.75
N HIS A 530 2.44 7.99 10.88
CA HIS A 530 3.76 7.39 10.74
C HIS A 530 4.50 7.40 12.08
N ASP A 531 4.57 8.56 12.75
CA ASP A 531 5.24 8.69 14.04
C ASP A 531 4.58 7.77 15.09
N LEU A 532 3.26 7.72 15.15
CA LEU A 532 2.52 6.84 16.07
C LEU A 532 2.81 5.34 15.83
N ILE A 533 2.86 4.90 14.57
CA ILE A 533 3.05 3.49 14.21
C ILE A 533 4.52 3.08 14.38
N VAL A 534 5.46 3.89 13.86
CA VAL A 534 6.89 3.56 13.84
C VAL A 534 7.54 3.76 15.20
N THR A 535 7.25 4.90 15.85
CA THR A 535 7.90 5.23 17.14
C THR A 535 7.11 4.71 18.34
N GLY A 536 5.80 4.51 18.20
CA GLY A 536 4.93 4.11 19.31
C GLY A 536 4.70 5.20 20.36
N LYS A 537 5.12 6.44 20.07
CA LYS A 537 4.96 7.61 20.94
C LYS A 537 3.49 7.99 21.11
N ARG A 538 3.10 8.38 22.33
CA ARG A 538 1.76 8.90 22.63
C ARG A 538 1.55 10.28 22.03
N ALA A 539 0.30 10.76 21.97
CA ALA A 539 0.00 12.09 21.49
C ALA A 539 0.76 13.20 22.25
N GLU A 540 0.90 13.06 23.58
CA GLU A 540 1.67 13.99 24.42
C GLU A 540 3.16 14.07 24.07
N GLU A 541 3.74 13.00 23.52
CA GLU A 541 5.15 12.92 23.18
C GLU A 541 5.45 13.40 21.75
N ARG A 542 4.41 13.62 20.94
CA ARG A 542 4.49 14.09 19.54
C ARG A 542 4.32 15.61 19.44
N THR A 543 5.01 16.33 20.33
CA THR A 543 4.87 17.79 20.53
C THR A 543 5.27 18.65 19.32
N SER A 544 6.05 18.10 18.39
CA SER A 544 6.40 18.80 17.13
C SER A 544 5.21 18.98 16.20
N ARG A 545 4.16 18.14 16.33
CA ARG A 545 2.99 18.13 15.45
C ARG A 545 1.69 18.37 16.20
N LEU A 546 1.60 17.91 17.44
CA LEU A 546 0.39 17.98 18.25
C LEU A 546 0.56 18.93 19.44
N LYS A 547 -0.49 19.68 19.72
CA LYS A 547 -0.62 20.55 20.89
C LYS A 547 -1.82 20.13 21.73
N LYS A 548 -1.61 19.99 23.04
CA LYS A 548 -2.69 19.69 24.00
C LYS A 548 -3.50 20.95 24.29
N VAL A 549 -4.82 20.87 24.15
CA VAL A 549 -5.82 21.91 24.43
C VAL A 549 -7.00 21.24 25.12
N ASN A 550 -7.27 21.59 26.38
CA ASN A 550 -8.41 21.04 27.16
C ASN A 550 -8.49 19.50 27.15
N ASP A 551 -7.37 18.83 27.41
CA ASP A 551 -7.25 17.36 27.39
C ASP A 551 -7.51 16.66 26.04
N VAL A 552 -7.55 17.44 24.95
CA VAL A 552 -7.63 16.97 23.57
C VAL A 552 -6.40 17.45 22.80
N TYR A 553 -5.96 16.71 21.80
CA TYR A 553 -4.80 17.06 20.98
C TYR A 553 -5.25 17.66 19.65
N ARG A 554 -4.59 18.72 19.21
CA ARG A 554 -4.83 19.38 17.92
C ARG A 554 -3.55 19.48 17.12
N PHE A 555 -3.67 19.53 15.80
CA PHE A 555 -2.53 19.77 14.94
C PHE A 555 -2.01 21.20 15.13
N SER A 556 -0.70 21.33 15.31
CA SER A 556 0.02 22.59 15.31
C SER A 556 0.14 23.11 13.89
N ILE A 557 -0.94 23.69 13.38
CA ILE A 557 -0.96 24.34 12.06
C ILE A 557 -0.61 25.83 12.20
N LEU A 558 0.13 26.35 11.22
CA LEU A 558 0.21 27.79 11.02
C LEU A 558 -1.16 28.27 10.53
N PRO A 559 -1.69 29.39 11.07
CA PRO A 559 -2.93 29.95 10.56
C PRO A 559 -2.81 30.18 9.05
N SER A 560 -3.87 29.90 8.30
CA SER A 560 -3.91 30.10 6.84
C SER A 560 -3.66 31.55 6.41
N SER A 561 -3.77 32.52 7.34
CA SER A 561 -3.42 33.93 7.13
C SER A 561 -1.92 34.23 7.18
N VAL A 562 -1.08 33.30 7.65
CA VAL A 562 0.37 33.47 7.77
C VAL A 562 1.03 32.85 6.55
N VAL A 563 1.42 33.68 5.59
CA VAL A 563 2.30 33.28 4.50
C VAL A 563 3.73 33.24 5.04
N VAL A 564 4.32 32.05 5.12
CA VAL A 564 5.77 31.91 5.35
C VAL A 564 6.44 32.25 4.03
N VAL A 565 7.01 33.46 3.95
CA VAL A 565 7.78 33.95 2.79
C VAL A 565 9.17 33.32 2.79
#